data_AF-A0A7V9HBL6-F1
#
_entry.id   AF-A0A7V9HBL6-F1
#
_cell.length_a   1.000
_cell.length_b   1.000
_cell.length_c   1.000
_cell.angle_alpha   90.00
_cell.angle_beta   90.00
_cell.angle_gamma   90.00
#
_symmetry.space_group_name_H-M   'P 1'
#
loop_
_entity.id
_entity.type
_entity.pdbx_description
1 polymer ?
#
loop_
_entity_poly.entity_id
_entity_poly.type
_entity_poly.pdbx_seq_one_letter_code
_entity_poly.pdbx_strand_id
1 'polypeptide(L)'
;MTSSSKKTAGALAGAATLAFGAYTIGSQADDGSALADTASTAAAPTTANSRPSFVGRSRGAGTFDDLATKLGVETSALRRALVDVRQELPRKSGRTDRADDLAKELGLSSEKVQSALETLRPTRGERREDRRNGLADALAKELGVDATNVRSALDAARPERGMRRGRRSDGLAEVAGALGVKTTELRAALEKIRPGLRDDRRADRVEALAKALRVETAKAQAAVDKLRADHDVTRDARRKAVAAALAEKLSLDVAKVEEALESTSLGFRGHHGFGGRRGEHRHP
;
A
#
# COMPACT_ATOMS: atom_id res chain seq x y z
N MET A 1 -46.24 -42.64 10.52
CA MET A 1 -46.48 -41.51 11.45
C MET A 1 -45.13 -40.87 11.75
N THR A 2 -44.96 -39.64 11.29
CA THR A 2 -43.69 -38.88 11.25
C THR A 2 -43.54 -38.03 12.52
N SER A 3 -42.46 -38.20 13.29
CA SER A 3 -42.16 -37.31 14.43
C SER A 3 -41.20 -36.20 14.02
N SER A 4 -41.66 -34.96 14.14
CA SER A 4 -41.03 -33.70 13.75
C SER A 4 -39.85 -33.28 14.63
N SER A 5 -38.80 -32.76 13.98
CA SER A 5 -37.61 -32.15 14.59
C SER A 5 -37.91 -30.74 15.14
N LYS A 6 -37.55 -30.46 16.40
CA LYS A 6 -37.56 -29.11 16.97
C LYS A 6 -36.19 -28.45 16.77
N LYS A 7 -36.16 -27.32 16.05
CA LYS A 7 -34.99 -26.45 15.87
C LYS A 7 -35.04 -25.34 16.94
N THR A 8 -34.05 -25.31 17.82
CA THR A 8 -33.79 -24.18 18.72
C THR A 8 -32.62 -23.38 18.16
N ALA A 9 -32.92 -22.18 17.65
CA ALA A 9 -31.95 -21.19 17.24
C ALA A 9 -31.62 -20.31 18.46
N GLY A 10 -30.37 -20.37 18.93
CA GLY A 10 -29.83 -19.44 19.91
C GLY A 10 -29.02 -18.35 19.20
N ALA A 11 -29.53 -17.12 19.19
CA ALA A 11 -28.80 -15.94 18.74
C ALA A 11 -27.89 -15.47 19.89
N LEU A 12 -26.57 -15.57 19.71
CA LEU A 12 -25.57 -14.98 20.60
C LEU A 12 -25.11 -13.64 20.01
N ALA A 13 -25.66 -12.56 20.54
CA ALA A 13 -25.18 -11.20 20.31
C ALA A 13 -23.96 -10.96 21.22
N GLY A 14 -22.77 -10.92 20.62
CA GLY A 14 -21.53 -10.57 21.33
C GLY A 14 -21.31 -9.06 21.29
N ALA A 15 -21.45 -8.40 22.44
CA ALA A 15 -21.03 -7.02 22.63
C ALA A 15 -19.50 -6.97 22.83
N ALA A 16 -18.77 -6.33 21.91
CA ALA A 16 -17.34 -6.09 22.05
C ALA A 16 -17.12 -4.72 22.71
N THR A 17 -16.88 -4.72 24.02
CA THR A 17 -16.37 -3.56 24.76
C THR A 17 -14.86 -3.46 24.57
N LEU A 18 -14.39 -2.46 23.81
CA LEU A 18 -12.98 -2.09 23.74
C LEU A 18 -12.59 -1.32 25.01
N ALA A 19 -12.05 -2.04 26.00
CA ALA A 19 -11.40 -1.44 27.15
C ALA A 19 -9.96 -1.04 26.77
N PHE A 20 -9.70 0.26 26.61
CA PHE A 20 -8.34 0.78 26.55
C PHE A 20 -7.76 0.81 27.97
N GLY A 21 -6.95 -0.19 28.31
CA GLY A 21 -6.15 -0.18 29.53
C GLY A 21 -5.06 0.87 29.42
N ALA A 22 -5.06 1.83 30.34
CA ALA A 22 -3.96 2.75 30.55
C ALA A 22 -2.76 1.98 31.10
N TYR A 23 -1.76 1.70 30.26
CA TYR A 23 -0.46 1.23 30.70
C TYR A 23 0.44 2.44 30.94
N THR A 24 0.69 2.76 32.19
CA THR A 24 1.68 3.77 32.58
C THR A 24 3.08 3.25 32.22
N ILE A 25 3.58 3.70 31.07
CA ILE A 25 4.96 3.54 30.65
C ILE A 25 5.87 4.26 31.66
N GLY A 26 6.83 3.51 32.21
CA GLY A 26 7.87 4.02 33.08
C GLY A 26 8.69 5.11 32.38
N SER A 27 8.84 6.23 33.08
CA SER A 27 9.75 7.31 32.76
C SER A 27 11.20 6.81 32.76
N GLN A 28 11.85 6.84 31.60
CA GLN A 28 13.31 6.87 31.56
C GLN A 28 13.69 8.26 31.07
N ALA A 29 14.02 9.12 32.04
CA ALA A 29 14.70 10.38 31.82
C ALA A 29 16.14 10.05 31.42
N ASP A 30 16.56 10.51 30.25
CA ASP A 30 17.97 10.64 29.92
C ASP A 30 18.14 11.90 29.08
N ASP A 31 18.53 12.97 29.78
CA ASP A 31 18.75 14.31 29.26
C ASP A 31 20.10 14.38 28.56
N GLY A 32 20.12 13.97 27.29
CA GLY A 32 21.28 14.11 26.41
C GLY A 32 21.26 15.41 25.60
N SER A 33 21.46 16.57 26.23
CA SER A 33 21.61 17.85 25.54
C SER A 33 23.01 17.99 24.93
N ALA A 34 23.14 17.83 23.61
CA ALA A 34 24.34 18.24 22.88
C ALA A 34 24.20 19.70 22.43
N LEU A 35 24.77 20.61 23.23
CA LEU A 35 25.06 21.98 22.83
C LEU A 35 26.19 21.96 21.79
N ALA A 36 25.92 22.37 20.56
CA ALA A 36 26.96 22.71 19.60
C ALA A 36 27.27 24.20 19.76
N ASP A 37 28.43 24.45 20.35
CA ASP A 37 28.97 25.76 20.67
C ASP A 37 29.23 26.60 19.40
N THR A 38 28.75 27.83 19.43
CA THR A 38 28.96 28.86 18.42
C THR A 38 30.07 29.79 18.87
N ALA A 39 31.24 29.71 18.25
CA ALA A 39 32.15 30.85 18.14
C ALA A 39 33.23 30.64 17.05
N SER A 40 33.16 31.43 15.98
CA SER A 40 34.35 32.12 15.44
C SER A 40 33.91 33.26 14.53
N THR A 41 34.34 34.46 14.93
CA THR A 41 34.02 35.78 14.38
C THR A 41 35.04 36.17 13.30
N ALA A 42 34.57 36.97 12.31
CA ALA A 42 35.31 37.83 11.36
C ALA A 42 36.06 37.12 10.19
N ALA A 43 36.05 37.55 8.92
CA ALA A 43 35.55 38.77 8.26
C ALA A 43 35.40 38.58 6.73
N ALA A 44 34.69 39.54 6.13
CA ALA A 44 34.74 40.07 4.75
C ALA A 44 33.74 39.57 3.68
N PRO A 45 33.19 40.50 2.85
CA PRO A 45 32.00 40.27 2.04
C PRO A 45 32.35 39.81 0.63
N THR A 46 31.80 38.68 0.20
CA THR A 46 31.84 38.27 -1.20
C THR A 46 30.42 38.24 -1.75
N THR A 47 30.16 39.23 -2.59
CA THR A 47 29.25 39.21 -3.75
C THR A 47 28.24 38.07 -3.78
N ALA A 48 26.98 38.47 -3.60
CA ALA A 48 25.79 37.67 -3.80
C ALA A 48 25.76 37.06 -5.21
N ASN A 49 26.36 35.88 -5.34
CA ASN A 49 26.02 34.93 -6.37
C ASN A 49 24.68 34.30 -5.96
N SER A 50 23.60 34.93 -6.40
CA SER A 50 22.26 34.34 -6.48
C SER A 50 22.35 33.05 -7.30
N ARG A 51 22.73 31.96 -6.62
CA ARG A 51 22.55 30.61 -7.13
C ARG A 51 21.06 30.43 -7.29
N PRO A 52 20.52 30.21 -8.50
CA PRO A 52 19.12 29.91 -8.66
C PRO A 52 18.86 28.64 -7.87
N SER A 53 18.13 28.80 -6.77
CA SER A 53 17.58 27.71 -5.98
C SER A 53 16.98 26.71 -6.94
N PHE A 54 17.50 25.49 -6.86
CA PHE A 54 17.08 24.34 -7.63
C PHE A 54 15.59 24.11 -7.38
N VAL A 55 14.72 24.70 -8.22
CA VAL A 55 13.29 24.36 -8.32
C VAL A 55 13.19 23.02 -9.04
N GLY A 56 13.76 22.00 -8.41
CA GLY A 56 13.59 20.61 -8.79
C GLY A 56 12.13 20.28 -8.54
N ARG A 57 11.40 20.11 -9.65
CA ARG A 57 10.01 19.65 -9.74
C ARG A 57 9.79 18.41 -8.84
N SER A 58 9.49 18.66 -7.57
CA SER A 58 9.11 17.64 -6.60
C SER A 58 7.77 17.07 -7.04
N ARG A 59 7.81 15.94 -7.74
CA ARG A 59 6.68 15.00 -7.81
C ARG A 59 6.33 14.61 -6.37
N GLY A 60 5.41 15.36 -5.75
CA GLY A 60 4.88 15.09 -4.41
C GLY A 60 5.02 16.21 -3.37
N ALA A 61 5.59 17.38 -3.69
CA ALA A 61 5.66 18.48 -2.72
C ALA A 61 4.29 19.11 -2.39
N GLY A 62 3.23 18.83 -3.16
CA GLY A 62 1.88 19.31 -2.84
C GLY A 62 1.23 18.57 -1.68
N THR A 63 1.41 17.25 -1.53
CA THR A 63 0.52 16.47 -0.64
C THR A 63 0.53 16.87 0.84
N PHE A 64 1.64 17.42 1.33
CA PHE A 64 1.78 17.76 2.75
C PHE A 64 1.40 19.21 3.04
N ASP A 65 1.86 20.14 2.21
CA ASP A 65 1.52 21.55 2.31
C ASP A 65 0.06 21.82 1.93
N ASP A 66 -0.48 21.08 0.96
CA ASP A 66 -1.90 21.11 0.60
C ASP A 66 -2.76 20.59 1.77
N LEU A 67 -2.30 19.55 2.48
CA LEU A 67 -2.98 19.03 3.67
C LEU A 67 -2.97 20.04 4.81
N ALA A 68 -1.81 20.65 5.08
CA ALA A 68 -1.68 21.70 6.10
C ALA A 68 -2.60 22.89 5.79
N THR A 69 -2.61 23.34 4.53
CA THR A 69 -3.46 24.44 4.05
C THR A 69 -4.95 24.11 4.18
N LYS A 70 -5.39 22.90 3.79
CA LYS A 70 -6.78 22.45 3.97
C LYS A 70 -7.21 22.37 5.42
N LEU A 71 -6.31 21.93 6.29
CA LEU A 71 -6.55 21.86 7.73
C LEU A 71 -6.53 23.25 8.37
N GLY A 72 -5.88 24.23 7.74
CA GLY A 72 -5.67 25.58 8.27
C GLY A 72 -4.59 25.61 9.35
N VAL A 73 -3.59 24.74 9.26
CA VAL A 73 -2.49 24.62 10.23
C VAL A 73 -1.14 24.87 9.57
N GLU A 74 -0.15 25.24 10.36
CA GLU A 74 1.22 25.36 9.88
C GLU A 74 1.80 23.97 9.53
N THR A 75 2.49 23.87 8.39
CA THR A 75 3.16 22.64 7.94
C THR A 75 4.09 22.05 9.01
N SER A 76 4.80 22.89 9.76
CA SER A 76 5.71 22.44 10.82
C SER A 76 4.96 21.78 11.99
N ALA A 77 3.81 22.35 12.38
CA ALA A 77 2.94 21.81 13.42
C ALA A 77 2.33 20.47 13.01
N LEU A 78 1.82 20.36 11.78
CA LEU A 78 1.31 19.09 11.22
C LEU A 78 2.38 17.99 11.20
N ARG A 79 3.63 18.36 10.85
CA ARG A 79 4.76 17.42 10.84
C ARG A 79 5.09 16.91 12.24
N ARG A 80 5.13 17.80 13.24
CA ARG A 80 5.36 17.41 14.64
C ARG A 80 4.25 16.48 15.13
N ALA A 81 2.98 16.87 14.95
CA ALA A 81 1.83 16.05 15.34
C ALA A 81 1.87 14.64 14.71
N LEU A 82 2.25 14.52 13.43
CA LEU A 82 2.39 13.20 12.79
C LEU A 82 3.53 12.35 13.35
N VAL A 83 4.63 12.97 13.76
CA VAL A 83 5.72 12.25 14.43
C VAL A 83 5.23 11.73 15.77
N ASP A 84 4.52 12.55 16.55
CA ASP A 84 3.99 12.18 17.87
C ASP A 84 2.96 11.06 17.75
N VAL A 85 1.97 11.21 16.87
CA VAL A 85 0.95 10.17 16.58
C VAL A 85 1.61 8.86 16.13
N ARG A 86 2.71 8.93 15.37
CA ARG A 86 3.46 7.73 14.94
C ARG A 86 4.20 7.04 16.08
N GLN A 87 4.59 7.78 17.13
CA GLN A 87 5.22 7.22 18.33
C GLN A 87 4.18 6.63 19.28
N GLU A 88 3.01 7.26 19.40
CA GLU A 88 1.90 6.82 20.26
C GLU A 88 1.19 5.57 19.72
N LEU A 89 1.04 5.45 18.39
CA LEU A 89 0.34 4.31 17.80
C LEU A 89 1.21 3.02 17.79
N PRO A 90 0.64 1.87 18.23
CA PRO A 90 1.38 0.61 18.25
C PRO A 90 1.84 0.22 16.85
N ARG A 91 3.13 -0.12 16.73
CA ARG A 91 3.70 -0.64 15.49
C ARG A 91 3.44 -2.14 15.43
N LYS A 92 2.41 -2.57 14.69
CA LYS A 92 2.24 -3.98 14.36
C LYS A 92 3.46 -4.47 13.55
N SER A 93 4.15 -5.51 14.01
CA SER A 93 5.31 -6.14 13.36
C SER A 93 4.87 -6.87 12.10
N GLY A 94 4.64 -6.12 11.01
CA GLY A 94 3.81 -6.56 9.88
C GLY A 94 4.26 -7.77 9.04
N ARG A 95 5.31 -8.51 9.42
CA ARG A 95 5.71 -9.76 8.73
C ARG A 95 5.50 -11.01 9.58
N THR A 96 6.03 -11.05 10.80
CA THR A 96 5.86 -12.18 11.72
C THR A 96 4.37 -12.42 11.99
N ASP A 97 3.64 -11.33 12.25
CA ASP A 97 2.23 -11.38 12.56
C ASP A 97 1.41 -11.97 11.40
N ARG A 98 1.82 -11.74 10.15
CA ARG A 98 1.13 -12.32 8.98
C ARG A 98 1.34 -13.81 8.85
N ALA A 99 2.55 -14.29 9.14
CA ALA A 99 2.82 -15.71 9.13
C ALA A 99 2.07 -16.41 10.27
N ASP A 100 2.01 -15.76 11.44
CA ASP A 100 1.25 -16.26 12.59
C ASP A 100 -0.26 -16.28 12.32
N ASP A 101 -0.80 -15.20 11.75
CA ASP A 101 -2.23 -15.11 11.43
C ASP A 101 -2.61 -16.15 10.34
N LEU A 102 -1.74 -16.37 9.34
CA LEU A 102 -1.93 -17.42 8.32
C LEU A 102 -1.78 -18.84 8.89
N ALA A 103 -0.84 -19.04 9.81
CA ALA A 103 -0.65 -20.31 10.49
C ALA A 103 -1.87 -20.68 11.34
N LYS A 104 -2.43 -19.72 12.08
CA LYS A 104 -3.67 -19.89 12.85
C LYS A 104 -4.84 -20.28 11.96
N GLU A 105 -5.06 -19.58 10.84
CA GLU A 105 -6.15 -19.88 9.92
C GLU A 105 -6.02 -21.25 9.24
N LEU A 106 -4.79 -21.67 8.92
CA LEU A 106 -4.57 -22.96 8.29
C LEU A 106 -4.50 -24.13 9.28
N GLY A 107 -4.34 -23.85 10.57
CA GLY A 107 -4.08 -24.86 11.60
C GLY A 107 -2.68 -25.47 11.48
N LEU A 108 -1.69 -24.66 11.10
CA LEU A 108 -0.29 -25.07 10.92
C LEU A 108 0.63 -24.35 11.92
N SER A 109 1.88 -24.80 12.05
CA SER A 109 2.87 -24.06 12.84
C SER A 109 3.38 -22.83 12.10
N SER A 110 3.65 -21.75 12.84
CA SER A 110 4.20 -20.52 12.26
C SER A 110 5.52 -20.77 11.52
N GLU A 111 6.41 -21.61 12.06
CA GLU A 111 7.67 -21.97 11.44
C GLU A 111 7.51 -22.60 10.04
N LYS A 112 6.52 -23.49 9.87
CA LYS A 112 6.23 -24.11 8.56
C LYS A 112 5.76 -23.06 7.56
N VAL A 113 4.88 -22.16 7.98
CA VAL A 113 4.40 -21.05 7.15
C VAL A 113 5.53 -20.10 6.79
N GLN A 114 6.37 -19.72 7.76
CA GLN A 114 7.52 -18.83 7.53
C GLN A 114 8.52 -19.47 6.55
N SER A 115 8.86 -20.74 6.75
CA SER A 115 9.76 -21.48 5.86
C SER A 115 9.19 -21.54 4.44
N ALA A 116 7.92 -21.88 4.27
CA ALA A 116 7.27 -21.90 2.95
C ALA A 116 7.28 -20.51 2.28
N LEU A 117 6.98 -19.44 3.03
CA LEU A 117 7.03 -18.06 2.52
C LEU A 117 8.46 -17.63 2.14
N GLU A 118 9.47 -18.15 2.84
CA GLU A 118 10.88 -17.90 2.54
C GLU A 118 11.35 -18.67 1.30
N THR A 119 10.93 -19.92 1.12
CA THR A 119 11.18 -20.68 -0.12
C THR A 119 10.51 -20.05 -1.33
N LEU A 120 9.28 -19.55 -1.16
CA LEU A 120 8.52 -18.88 -2.22
C LEU A 120 8.97 -17.45 -2.49
N ARG A 121 10.08 -17.03 -1.91
CA ARG A 121 10.62 -15.70 -2.08
C ARG A 121 11.57 -15.71 -3.29
N PRO A 122 11.11 -15.36 -4.52
CA PRO A 122 11.98 -15.30 -5.68
C PRO A 122 13.16 -14.35 -5.40
N THR A 123 14.31 -14.64 -6.00
CA THR A 123 15.47 -13.76 -5.90
C THR A 123 15.13 -12.41 -6.55
N ARG A 124 15.89 -11.36 -6.21
CA ARG A 124 15.59 -10.00 -6.73
C ARG A 124 15.67 -9.94 -8.27
N GLY A 125 16.45 -10.82 -8.89
CA GLY A 125 16.59 -10.97 -10.34
C GLY A 125 15.32 -11.55 -10.95
N GLU A 126 14.97 -12.78 -10.55
CA GLU A 126 13.77 -13.51 -11.02
C GLU A 126 12.50 -12.65 -10.95
N ARG A 127 12.26 -11.97 -9.81
CA ARG A 127 11.08 -11.11 -9.66
C ARG A 127 10.92 -10.05 -10.75
N ARG A 128 12.03 -9.54 -11.26
CA ARG A 128 11.99 -8.49 -12.28
C ARG A 128 11.67 -9.08 -13.64
N GLU A 129 12.23 -10.24 -13.91
CA GLU A 129 12.04 -10.99 -15.14
C GLU A 129 10.61 -11.53 -15.23
N ASP A 130 10.11 -12.25 -14.22
CA ASP A 130 8.73 -12.78 -14.19
C ASP A 130 7.69 -11.67 -14.38
N ARG A 131 7.90 -10.54 -13.70
CA ARG A 131 6.99 -9.39 -13.81
C ARG A 131 6.99 -8.80 -15.21
N ARG A 132 8.14 -8.83 -15.87
CA ARG A 132 8.31 -8.28 -17.21
C ARG A 132 7.76 -9.24 -18.26
N ASN A 133 8.02 -10.54 -18.12
CA ASN A 133 7.49 -11.56 -19.00
C ASN A 133 5.97 -11.60 -18.92
N GLY A 134 5.39 -11.65 -17.72
CA GLY A 134 3.93 -11.60 -17.58
C GLY A 134 3.31 -10.29 -18.08
N LEU A 135 4.00 -9.14 -17.94
CA LEU A 135 3.54 -7.89 -18.53
C LEU A 135 3.59 -7.93 -20.06
N ALA A 136 4.68 -8.46 -20.63
CA ALA A 136 4.86 -8.56 -22.08
C ALA A 136 3.83 -9.51 -22.70
N ASP A 137 3.56 -10.65 -22.06
CA ASP A 137 2.58 -11.63 -22.53
C ASP A 137 1.15 -11.06 -22.50
N ALA A 138 0.82 -10.32 -21.44
CA ALA A 138 -0.49 -9.67 -21.34
C ALA A 138 -0.64 -8.54 -22.37
N LEU A 139 0.41 -7.74 -22.60
CA LEU A 139 0.42 -6.70 -23.63
C LEU A 139 0.32 -7.28 -25.04
N ALA A 140 1.03 -8.38 -25.30
CA ALA A 140 0.99 -9.10 -26.56
C ALA A 140 -0.43 -9.57 -26.89
N LYS A 141 -1.10 -10.20 -25.91
CA LYS A 141 -2.50 -10.63 -26.05
C LYS A 141 -3.46 -9.47 -26.29
N GLU A 142 -3.30 -8.34 -25.58
CA GLU A 142 -4.21 -7.20 -25.70
C GLU A 142 -4.01 -6.40 -27.00
N LEU A 143 -2.77 -6.29 -27.47
CA LEU A 143 -2.43 -5.54 -28.68
C LEU A 143 -2.40 -6.42 -29.94
N GLY A 144 -2.53 -7.74 -29.80
CA GLY A 144 -2.44 -8.68 -30.91
C GLY A 144 -1.05 -8.74 -31.56
N VAL A 145 0.01 -8.50 -30.78
CA VAL A 145 1.41 -8.50 -31.24
C VAL A 145 2.18 -9.67 -30.64
N ASP A 146 3.33 -10.00 -31.22
CA ASP A 146 4.19 -11.08 -30.71
C ASP A 146 4.82 -10.73 -29.35
N ALA A 147 4.79 -11.68 -28.41
CA ALA A 147 5.32 -11.48 -27.06
C ALA A 147 6.84 -11.25 -27.03
N THR A 148 7.59 -11.86 -27.95
CA THR A 148 9.04 -11.66 -28.10
C THR A 148 9.33 -10.22 -28.52
N ASN A 149 8.53 -9.66 -29.43
CA ASN A 149 8.67 -8.27 -29.85
C ASN A 149 8.38 -7.29 -28.71
N VAL A 150 7.33 -7.55 -27.91
CA VAL A 150 7.04 -6.75 -26.71
C VAL A 150 8.17 -6.82 -25.69
N ARG A 151 8.74 -8.01 -25.47
CA ARG A 151 9.90 -8.17 -24.59
C ARG A 151 11.07 -7.34 -25.12
N SER A 152 11.47 -7.52 -26.38
CA SER A 152 12.58 -6.78 -26.99
C SER A 152 12.39 -5.26 -26.91
N ALA A 153 11.18 -4.76 -27.21
CA ALA A 153 10.86 -3.34 -27.08
C ALA A 153 10.99 -2.83 -25.64
N LEU A 154 10.51 -3.59 -24.65
CA LEU A 154 10.65 -3.26 -23.22
C LEU A 154 12.11 -3.30 -22.74
N ASP A 155 12.96 -4.16 -23.32
CA ASP A 155 14.39 -4.20 -23.03
C ASP A 155 15.13 -3.01 -23.64
N ALA A 156 14.83 -2.69 -24.90
CA ALA A 156 15.44 -1.57 -25.60
C ALA A 156 15.12 -0.23 -24.92
N ALA A 157 13.88 -0.07 -24.43
CA ALA A 157 13.46 1.12 -23.70
C ALA A 157 14.04 1.21 -22.26
N ARG A 158 14.89 0.26 -21.87
CA ARG A 158 15.50 0.27 -20.54
C ARG A 158 16.69 1.23 -20.55
N PRO A 159 16.69 2.26 -19.68
CA PRO A 159 17.86 3.10 -19.55
C PRO A 159 19.03 2.25 -19.06
N GLU A 160 20.17 2.32 -19.76
CA GLU A 160 21.41 1.71 -19.28
C GLU A 160 21.67 2.14 -17.83
N ARG A 161 22.14 1.19 -17.02
CA ARG A 161 22.42 1.41 -15.60
C ARG A 161 23.57 2.42 -15.45
N GLY A 162 23.26 3.72 -15.51
CA GLY A 162 24.27 4.78 -15.36
C GLY A 162 23.75 6.14 -15.81
N MET A 163 22.99 6.20 -16.91
CA MET A 163 22.44 7.44 -17.44
C MET A 163 21.18 7.86 -16.67
N ARG A 164 21.38 8.61 -15.59
CA ARG A 164 20.30 9.10 -14.73
C ARG A 164 19.66 10.37 -15.29
N ARG A 165 18.32 10.30 -15.38
CA ARG A 165 17.35 11.36 -15.04
C ARG A 165 17.22 12.52 -16.06
N GLY A 166 16.97 12.20 -17.33
CA GLY A 166 16.43 13.18 -18.30
C GLY A 166 15.23 12.63 -19.09
N ARG A 167 15.36 11.42 -19.65
CA ARG A 167 14.44 10.85 -20.66
C ARG A 167 13.42 9.83 -20.15
N ARG A 168 12.94 9.95 -18.90
CA ARG A 168 11.96 8.97 -18.38
C ARG A 168 10.56 9.10 -19.01
N SER A 169 10.26 10.23 -19.65
CA SER A 169 9.01 10.45 -20.39
C SER A 169 8.95 9.64 -21.68
N ASP A 170 10.09 9.25 -22.22
CA ASP A 170 10.19 8.81 -23.61
C ASP A 170 10.07 7.30 -23.74
N GLY A 171 10.35 6.54 -22.68
CA GLY A 171 10.33 5.07 -22.73
C GLY A 171 8.99 4.47 -23.16
N LEU A 172 7.84 5.11 -22.90
CA LEU A 172 6.55 4.61 -23.39
C LEU A 172 6.36 4.91 -24.88
N ALA A 173 6.85 6.07 -25.35
CA ALA A 173 6.84 6.42 -26.77
C ALA A 173 7.83 5.57 -27.57
N GLU A 174 9.00 5.26 -27.01
CA GLU A 174 9.98 4.35 -27.59
C GLU A 174 9.42 2.93 -27.74
N VAL A 175 8.76 2.40 -26.70
CA VAL A 175 8.09 1.10 -26.79
C VAL A 175 6.97 1.12 -27.82
N ALA A 176 6.16 2.18 -27.85
CA ALA A 176 5.08 2.33 -28.82
C ALA A 176 5.62 2.37 -30.26
N GLY A 177 6.67 3.15 -30.50
CA GLY A 177 7.35 3.24 -31.80
C GLY A 177 7.99 1.92 -32.23
N ALA A 178 8.66 1.21 -31.31
CA ALA A 178 9.25 -0.10 -31.59
C ALA A 178 8.20 -1.18 -31.91
N LEU A 179 6.98 -1.06 -31.36
CA LEU A 179 5.86 -1.97 -31.64
C LEU A 179 4.97 -1.51 -32.79
N GLY A 180 5.21 -0.32 -33.35
CA GLY A 180 4.37 0.26 -34.39
C GLY A 180 2.95 0.62 -33.93
N VAL A 181 2.73 0.83 -32.63
CA VAL A 181 1.42 1.18 -32.05
C VAL A 181 1.39 2.63 -31.58
N LYS A 182 0.19 3.21 -31.40
CA LYS A 182 0.09 4.56 -30.83
C LYS A 182 0.35 4.55 -29.32
N THR A 183 1.02 5.58 -28.82
CA THR A 183 1.28 5.78 -27.38
C THR A 183 -0.01 5.77 -26.54
N THR A 184 -1.13 6.25 -27.10
CA THR A 184 -2.45 6.25 -26.46
C THR A 184 -3.05 4.85 -26.36
N GLU A 185 -2.90 4.02 -27.41
CA GLU A 185 -3.35 2.62 -27.43
C GLU A 185 -2.55 1.79 -26.44
N LEU A 186 -1.22 1.95 -26.42
CA LEU A 186 -0.36 1.28 -25.44
C LEU A 186 -0.73 1.67 -24.00
N ARG A 187 -1.03 2.95 -23.75
CA ARG A 187 -1.48 3.41 -22.43
C ARG A 187 -2.82 2.78 -22.03
N ALA A 188 -3.79 2.73 -22.94
CA ALA A 188 -5.09 2.12 -22.70
C ALA A 188 -4.97 0.60 -22.42
N ALA A 189 -4.15 -0.11 -23.20
CA ALA A 189 -3.85 -1.52 -22.96
C ALA A 189 -3.22 -1.75 -21.59
N LEU A 190 -2.22 -0.93 -21.22
CA LEU A 190 -1.60 -0.99 -19.89
C LEU A 190 -2.60 -0.74 -18.74
N GLU A 191 -3.56 0.17 -18.95
CA GLU A 191 -4.61 0.44 -17.97
C GLU A 191 -5.56 -0.73 -17.81
N LYS A 192 -5.97 -1.37 -18.91
CA LYS A 192 -6.87 -2.52 -18.93
C LYS A 192 -6.23 -3.80 -18.34
N ILE A 193 -4.94 -4.02 -18.57
CA ILE A 193 -4.22 -5.21 -18.08
C ILE A 193 -3.87 -5.12 -16.58
N ARG A 194 -3.70 -3.90 -16.06
CA ARG A 194 -3.23 -3.67 -14.67
C ARG A 194 -4.01 -4.41 -13.58
N PRO A 195 -5.36 -4.50 -13.63
CA PRO A 195 -6.14 -5.30 -12.70
C PRO A 195 -5.80 -6.80 -12.79
N GLY A 196 -5.88 -7.38 -13.99
CA GLY A 196 -5.65 -8.82 -14.20
C GLY A 196 -4.26 -9.29 -13.77
N LEU A 197 -3.21 -8.52 -14.09
CA LEU A 197 -1.84 -8.83 -13.66
C LEU A 197 -1.65 -8.93 -12.13
N ARG A 198 -2.53 -8.31 -11.35
CA ARG A 198 -2.48 -8.41 -9.88
C ARG A 198 -3.17 -9.67 -9.39
N ASP A 199 -4.28 -10.02 -10.01
CA ASP A 199 -5.11 -11.15 -9.62
C ASP A 199 -4.47 -12.48 -10.04
N ASP A 200 -3.94 -12.57 -11.26
CA ASP A 200 -3.23 -13.77 -11.74
C ASP A 200 -2.04 -14.10 -10.84
N ARG A 201 -1.18 -13.09 -10.58
CA ARG A 201 -0.02 -13.24 -9.69
C ARG A 201 -0.40 -13.58 -8.26
N ARG A 202 -1.62 -13.24 -7.85
CA ARG A 202 -2.13 -13.60 -6.52
C ARG A 202 -2.52 -15.07 -6.52
N ALA A 203 -3.28 -15.51 -7.53
CA ALA A 203 -3.66 -16.91 -7.70
C ALA A 203 -2.42 -17.81 -7.76
N ASP A 204 -1.43 -17.48 -8.60
CA ASP A 204 -0.18 -18.24 -8.72
C ASP A 204 0.56 -18.37 -7.39
N ARG A 205 0.59 -17.29 -6.59
CA ARG A 205 1.24 -17.31 -5.27
C ARG A 205 0.48 -18.15 -4.27
N VAL A 206 -0.85 -18.09 -4.29
CA VAL A 206 -1.69 -18.90 -3.41
C VAL A 206 -1.53 -20.37 -3.76
N GLU A 207 -1.48 -20.71 -5.04
CA GLU A 207 -1.24 -22.07 -5.51
C GLU A 207 0.16 -22.55 -5.10
N ALA A 208 1.19 -21.73 -5.28
CA ALA A 208 2.55 -22.06 -4.84
C ALA A 208 2.64 -22.23 -3.32
N LEU A 209 1.92 -21.40 -2.54
CA LEU A 209 1.79 -21.54 -1.09
C LEU A 209 1.09 -22.83 -0.69
N ALA A 210 -0.01 -23.17 -1.38
CA ALA A 210 -0.75 -24.41 -1.15
C ALA A 210 0.12 -25.64 -1.39
N LYS A 211 0.87 -25.64 -2.50
CA LYS A 211 1.85 -26.69 -2.84
C LYS A 211 2.95 -26.81 -1.78
N ALA A 212 3.55 -25.68 -1.38
CA ALA A 212 4.62 -25.66 -0.38
C ALA A 212 4.15 -26.16 1.00
N LEU A 213 2.92 -25.80 1.39
CA LEU A 213 2.32 -26.21 2.67
C LEU A 213 1.61 -27.57 2.62
N ARG A 214 1.49 -28.17 1.44
CA ARG A 214 0.74 -29.41 1.18
C ARG A 214 -0.72 -29.31 1.69
N VAL A 215 -1.36 -28.18 1.41
CA VAL A 215 -2.78 -27.92 1.71
C VAL A 215 -3.56 -27.76 0.42
N GLU A 216 -4.88 -27.88 0.51
CA GLU A 216 -5.77 -27.62 -0.63
C GLU A 216 -5.72 -26.13 -1.04
N THR A 217 -5.63 -25.86 -2.35
CA THR A 217 -5.56 -24.50 -2.90
C THR A 217 -6.76 -23.65 -2.48
N ALA A 218 -7.96 -24.22 -2.44
CA ALA A 218 -9.17 -23.52 -1.98
C ALA A 218 -9.05 -23.06 -0.52
N LYS A 219 -8.47 -23.91 0.35
CA LYS A 219 -8.23 -23.57 1.77
C LYS A 219 -7.18 -22.46 1.91
N ALA A 220 -6.08 -22.53 1.15
CA ALA A 220 -5.07 -21.47 1.14
C ALA A 220 -5.64 -20.13 0.64
N GLN A 221 -6.47 -20.17 -0.41
CA GLN A 221 -7.15 -19.01 -0.96
C GLN A 221 -8.08 -18.36 0.07
N ALA A 222 -8.95 -19.15 0.71
CA ALA A 222 -9.87 -18.66 1.73
C ALA A 222 -9.14 -18.01 2.93
N ALA A 223 -8.04 -18.61 3.39
CA ALA A 223 -7.23 -18.04 4.47
C ALA A 223 -6.62 -16.69 4.06
N VAL A 224 -6.07 -16.58 2.85
CA VAL A 224 -5.48 -15.33 2.35
C VAL A 224 -6.54 -14.25 2.10
N ASP A 225 -7.74 -14.62 1.64
CA ASP A 225 -8.88 -13.70 1.50
C ASP A 225 -9.34 -13.15 2.85
N LYS A 226 -9.47 -14.02 3.86
CA LYS A 226 -9.86 -13.62 5.22
C LYS A 226 -8.84 -12.66 5.83
N LEU A 227 -7.55 -12.99 5.77
CA LEU A 227 -6.48 -12.11 6.27
C LEU A 227 -6.48 -10.73 5.59
N ARG A 228 -6.86 -10.68 4.31
CA ARG A 228 -6.97 -9.42 3.59
C ARG A 228 -8.13 -8.59 4.12
N ALA A 229 -9.30 -9.20 4.32
CA ALA A 229 -10.45 -8.52 4.92
C ALA A 229 -10.12 -7.97 6.32
N ASP A 230 -9.49 -8.79 7.16
CA ASP A 230 -9.07 -8.38 8.51
C ASP A 230 -8.04 -7.23 8.47
N HIS A 231 -7.12 -7.27 7.50
CA HIS A 231 -6.17 -6.20 7.27
C HIS A 231 -6.83 -4.90 6.79
N ASP A 232 -7.85 -4.99 5.94
CA ASP A 232 -8.60 -3.83 5.49
C ASP A 232 -9.34 -3.18 6.66
N VAL A 233 -10.02 -3.97 7.50
CA VAL A 233 -10.66 -3.50 8.74
C VAL A 233 -9.63 -2.84 9.68
N THR A 234 -8.50 -3.51 9.93
CA THR A 234 -7.44 -2.99 10.80
C THR A 234 -6.86 -1.68 10.26
N ARG A 235 -6.67 -1.59 8.94
CA ARG A 235 -6.15 -0.39 8.30
C ARG A 235 -7.13 0.77 8.43
N ASP A 236 -8.41 0.50 8.26
CA ASP A 236 -9.44 1.54 8.33
C ASP A 236 -9.61 2.01 9.79
N ALA A 237 -9.57 1.10 10.76
CA ALA A 237 -9.48 1.45 12.19
C ALA A 237 -8.24 2.30 12.50
N ARG A 238 -7.07 1.94 11.96
CA ARG A 238 -5.84 2.71 12.14
C ARG A 238 -5.93 4.10 11.51
N ARG A 239 -6.58 4.23 10.35
CA ARG A 239 -6.80 5.54 9.71
C ARG A 239 -7.64 6.45 10.59
N LYS A 240 -8.75 5.92 11.14
CA LYS A 240 -9.59 6.63 12.10
C LYS A 240 -8.83 7.02 13.36
N ALA A 241 -8.02 6.11 13.92
CA ALA A 241 -7.18 6.41 15.08
C ALA A 241 -6.14 7.51 14.80
N VAL A 242 -5.52 7.51 13.62
CA VAL A 242 -4.60 8.59 13.18
C VAL A 242 -5.36 9.91 13.06
N ALA A 243 -6.55 9.91 12.44
CA ALA A 243 -7.35 11.12 12.29
C ALA A 243 -7.76 11.70 13.64
N ALA A 244 -8.24 10.87 14.57
CA ALA A 244 -8.60 11.27 15.92
C ALA A 244 -7.40 11.85 16.69
N ALA A 245 -6.26 11.19 16.67
CA ALA A 245 -5.07 11.66 17.37
C ALA A 245 -4.50 12.97 16.77
N LEU A 246 -4.57 13.13 15.44
CA LEU A 246 -4.21 14.39 14.80
C LEU A 246 -5.17 15.52 15.15
N ALA A 247 -6.46 15.24 15.19
CA ALA A 247 -7.49 16.19 15.58
C ALA A 247 -7.26 16.69 17.01
N GLU A 248 -6.96 15.78 17.95
CA GLU A 248 -6.62 16.13 19.34
C GLU A 248 -5.37 17.02 19.41
N LYS A 249 -4.26 16.61 18.78
CA LYS A 249 -2.98 17.36 18.83
C LYS A 249 -3.06 18.74 18.18
N LEU A 250 -3.89 18.88 17.14
CA LEU A 250 -4.06 20.14 16.41
C LEU A 250 -5.28 20.95 16.90
N SER A 251 -6.04 20.44 17.87
CA SER A 251 -7.29 21.04 18.34
C SER A 251 -8.27 21.34 17.19
N LEU A 252 -8.42 20.36 16.28
CA LEU A 252 -9.31 20.41 15.12
C LEU A 252 -10.47 19.44 15.29
N ASP A 253 -11.52 19.65 14.49
CA ASP A 253 -12.61 18.68 14.38
C ASP A 253 -12.14 17.39 13.67
N VAL A 254 -12.56 16.22 14.19
CA VAL A 254 -12.16 14.91 13.67
C VAL A 254 -12.67 14.71 12.24
N ALA A 255 -13.91 15.11 11.93
CA ALA A 255 -14.48 14.95 10.60
C ALA A 255 -13.73 15.80 9.56
N LYS A 256 -13.33 17.03 9.93
CA LYS A 256 -12.47 17.87 9.10
C LYS A 256 -11.12 17.21 8.79
N VAL A 257 -10.50 16.55 9.78
CA VAL A 257 -9.24 15.83 9.58
C VAL A 257 -9.43 14.60 8.70
N GLU A 258 -10.50 13.83 8.91
CA GLU A 258 -10.83 12.67 8.06
C GLU A 258 -11.04 13.08 6.60
N GLU A 259 -11.87 14.10 6.34
CA GLU A 259 -12.12 14.61 4.99
C GLU A 259 -10.84 15.13 4.31
N ALA A 260 -9.99 15.85 5.06
CA ALA A 260 -8.73 16.35 4.55
C ALA A 260 -7.75 15.20 4.21
N LEU A 261 -7.71 14.15 5.03
CA LEU A 261 -6.90 12.96 4.77
C LEU A 261 -7.43 12.14 3.59
N GLU A 262 -8.75 11.99 3.48
CA GLU A 262 -9.37 11.30 2.36
C GLU A 262 -9.11 12.02 1.04
N SER A 263 -9.36 13.33 1.00
CA SER A 263 -9.15 14.16 -0.19
C SER A 263 -7.68 14.23 -0.63
N THR A 264 -6.74 14.12 0.32
CA THR A 264 -5.29 14.12 0.04
C THR A 264 -4.77 12.74 -0.31
N SER A 265 -5.45 11.67 0.14
CA SER A 265 -5.10 10.28 -0.23
C SER A 265 -5.46 9.91 -1.69
N LEU A 266 -6.05 10.85 -2.44
CA LEU A 266 -6.45 10.69 -3.83
C LEU A 266 -5.34 11.18 -4.77
N GLY A 267 -4.81 10.36 -5.69
CA GLY A 267 -5.51 9.32 -6.43
C GLY A 267 -4.81 7.97 -6.50
N PHE A 268 -4.77 7.21 -5.39
CA PHE A 268 -4.39 5.79 -5.44
C PHE A 268 -5.42 4.79 -4.91
N ARG A 269 -6.64 5.23 -4.57
CA ARG A 269 -7.76 4.32 -4.32
C ARG A 269 -8.97 4.76 -5.11
N GLY A 270 -9.26 4.02 -6.17
CA GLY A 270 -10.58 4.01 -6.76
C GLY A 270 -11.60 3.73 -5.67
N HIS A 271 -12.46 4.70 -5.41
CA HIS A 271 -13.88 4.62 -5.76
C HIS A 271 -14.41 3.18 -5.98
N HIS A 272 -14.30 2.33 -4.97
CA HIS A 272 -15.27 1.26 -4.80
C HIS A 272 -16.48 1.90 -4.14
N GLY A 273 -17.37 2.41 -4.99
CA GLY A 273 -18.72 2.71 -4.60
C GLY A 273 -19.30 1.50 -3.86
N PHE A 274 -19.91 1.79 -2.71
CA PHE A 274 -20.94 0.97 -2.11
C PHE A 274 -22.02 0.67 -3.16
N GLY A 275 -21.82 -0.39 -3.93
CA GLY A 275 -22.83 -0.97 -4.81
C GLY A 275 -23.87 -1.69 -3.98
N GLY A 276 -24.79 -0.92 -3.38
CA GLY A 276 -26.06 -1.45 -2.88
C GLY A 276 -26.87 -2.01 -4.04
N ARG A 277 -26.74 -3.32 -4.30
CA ARG A 277 -27.71 -4.11 -5.06
C ARG A 277 -27.94 -5.44 -4.35
N ARG A 278 -28.85 -5.44 -3.38
CA ARG A 278 -29.69 -6.60 -3.06
C ARG A 278 -31.05 -6.07 -2.61
N GLY A 279 -32.03 -6.24 -3.49
CA GLY A 279 -33.41 -5.84 -3.25
C GLY A 279 -34.29 -6.05 -4.48
N GLU A 280 -34.05 -7.11 -5.26
CA GLU A 280 -35.09 -7.61 -6.17
C GLU A 280 -36.11 -8.38 -5.32
N HIS A 281 -37.17 -7.68 -4.93
CA HIS A 281 -38.42 -8.32 -4.56
C HIS A 281 -39.17 -8.68 -5.85
N ARG A 282 -39.09 -9.95 -6.27
CA ARG A 282 -40.12 -10.58 -7.11
C ARG A 282 -40.93 -11.49 -6.19
N HIS A 283 -42.14 -11.06 -5.86
CA HIS A 283 -43.19 -11.95 -5.38
C HIS A 283 -43.94 -12.58 -6.57
N PRO A 284 -44.51 -13.79 -6.40
CA PRO A 284 -45.11 -14.61 -7.44
C PRO A 284 -46.37 -14.00 -8.06
#